data_AF-A0A2V9L5J5-F1
#
_entry.id   AF-A0A2V9L5J5-F1
#
_cell.length_a   1.000
_cell.length_b   1.000
_cell.length_c   1.000
_cell.angle_alpha   90.00
_cell.angle_beta   90.00
_cell.angle_gamma   90.00
#
_symmetry.space_group_name_H-M   'P 1'
#
loop_
_entity.id
_entity.type
_entity.pdbx_description
1 polymer ?
#
loop_
_entity_poly.entity_id
_entity_poly.type
_entity_poly.pdbx_seq_one_letter_code
_entity_poly.pdbx_strand_id
1 'polypeptide(L)'
;SKAVKRLQTRYPRLLLVHAPIHASWLNQVEIYFSIVQRKVLNPNDFANLESLAERLLDFQYYWEATARPFEWKFTRQDLTQLMNKLGRPTRRAA
;
A
#
# COMPACT_ATOMS: atom_id res chain seq x y z
N SER A 1 -18.29 -3.20 8.85
CA SER A 1 -17.06 -3.30 9.67
C SER A 1 -17.08 -2.28 10.81
N LYS A 2 -16.58 -2.61 12.01
CA LYS A 2 -16.45 -1.66 13.14
C LYS A 2 -15.56 -0.45 12.78
N ALA A 3 -14.53 -0.68 11.97
CA ALA A 3 -13.61 0.38 11.53
C ALA A 3 -14.30 1.40 10.60
N VAL A 4 -15.12 0.92 9.66
CA VAL A 4 -15.90 1.78 8.74
C VAL A 4 -16.78 2.73 9.54
N LYS A 5 -17.58 2.21 10.48
CA LYS A 5 -18.47 3.02 11.32
C LYS A 5 -17.68 4.09 12.09
N ARG A 6 -16.60 3.70 12.77
CA ARG A 6 -15.76 4.62 13.55
C ARG A 6 -15.23 5.77 12.71
N LEU A 7 -14.71 5.49 11.50
CA LEU A 7 -14.11 6.51 10.65
C LEU A 7 -15.17 7.43 10.01
N GLN A 8 -16.29 6.88 9.56
CA GLN A 8 -17.38 7.67 8.99
C GLN A 8 -18.04 8.60 10.01
N THR A 9 -18.19 8.15 11.27
CA THR A 9 -18.70 9.00 12.36
C THR A 9 -17.77 10.18 12.63
N ARG A 10 -16.44 9.97 12.59
CA ARG A 10 -15.47 11.05 12.87
C ARG A 10 -15.25 11.97 11.67
N TYR A 11 -15.29 11.43 10.47
CA TYR A 11 -14.96 12.12 9.22
C TYR A 11 -16.04 11.86 8.17
N PRO A 12 -17.07 12.74 8.08
CA PRO A 12 -18.25 12.50 7.25
C PRO A 12 -17.96 12.33 5.75
N ARG A 13 -16.81 12.83 5.26
CA ARG A 13 -16.39 12.74 3.85
C ARG A 13 -15.40 11.59 3.56
N LEU A 14 -15.07 10.77 4.55
CA LEU A 14 -14.11 9.67 4.40
C LEU A 14 -14.84 8.36 4.08
N LEU A 15 -14.44 7.72 2.98
CA LEU A 15 -14.87 6.37 2.61
C LEU A 15 -13.74 5.37 2.84
N LEU A 16 -13.93 4.43 3.78
CA LEU A 16 -12.97 3.35 4.00
C LEU A 16 -13.27 2.21 3.01
N VAL A 17 -12.30 1.88 2.17
CA VAL A 17 -12.34 0.73 1.25
C VAL A 17 -11.40 -0.35 1.76
N HIS A 18 -11.92 -1.57 1.93
CA HIS A 18 -11.10 -2.72 2.30
C HIS A 18 -10.54 -3.38 1.03
N ALA A 19 -9.23 -3.62 0.99
CA ALA A 19 -8.63 -4.45 -0.04
C ALA A 19 -8.99 -5.94 0.18
N PRO A 20 -9.01 -6.76 -0.89
CA PRO A 20 -9.13 -8.21 -0.75
C PRO A 20 -8.03 -8.79 0.14
N ILE A 21 -8.32 -9.93 0.77
CA ILE A 21 -7.33 -10.64 1.60
C ILE A 21 -6.14 -11.04 0.70
N HIS A 22 -4.92 -10.88 1.21
CA HIS A 22 -3.66 -11.11 0.49
C HIS A 22 -3.41 -10.18 -0.71
N ALA A 23 -4.17 -9.08 -0.86
CA ALA A 23 -3.98 -8.09 -1.92
C ALA A 23 -3.32 -6.79 -1.41
N SER A 24 -2.37 -6.89 -0.46
CA SER A 24 -1.61 -5.72 0.01
C SER A 24 -0.83 -5.04 -1.12
N TRP A 25 -0.43 -5.79 -2.15
CA TRP A 25 0.21 -5.26 -3.36
C TRP A 25 -0.67 -4.25 -4.13
N LEU A 26 -1.99 -4.22 -3.91
CA LEU A 26 -2.89 -3.21 -4.48
C LEU A 26 -2.80 -1.87 -3.73
N ASN A 27 -2.22 -1.84 -2.54
CA ASN A 27 -2.08 -0.65 -1.74
C ASN A 27 -0.84 0.16 -2.16
N GLN A 28 -1.06 1.37 -2.69
CA GLN A 28 0.03 2.23 -3.18
C GLN A 28 1.08 2.55 -2.11
N VAL A 29 0.69 2.63 -0.84
CA VAL A 29 1.64 2.92 0.24
C VAL A 29 2.71 1.84 0.37
N GLU A 30 2.37 0.57 0.06
CA GLU A 30 3.31 -0.54 0.09
C GLU A 30 4.36 -0.41 -1.01
N ILE A 31 3.97 0.13 -2.18
CA ILE A 31 4.92 0.44 -3.26
C ILE A 31 5.92 1.49 -2.79
N TYR A 32 5.44 2.56 -2.15
CA TYR A 32 6.32 3.60 -1.58
C TYR A 32 7.27 3.02 -0.53
N PHE A 33 6.78 2.18 0.39
CA PHE A 33 7.65 1.52 1.37
C PHE A 33 8.69 0.60 0.73
N SER A 34 8.37 -0.08 -0.38
CA SER A 34 9.37 -0.86 -1.13
C SER A 34 10.49 0.02 -1.74
N ILE A 35 10.19 1.28 -2.06
CA ILE A 35 11.15 2.25 -2.59
C ILE A 35 12.03 2.76 -1.44
N VAL A 36 11.43 3.16 -0.31
CA VAL A 36 12.14 3.55 0.91
C VAL A 36 13.09 2.44 1.34
N GLN A 37 12.63 1.19 1.38
CA GLN A 37 13.46 0.05 1.76
C GLN A 37 14.71 -0.07 0.87
N ARG A 38 14.56 0.09 -0.45
CA ARG A 38 15.65 -0.09 -1.41
C ARG A 38 16.59 1.11 -1.49
N LYS A 39 16.09 2.32 -1.33
CA LYS A 39 16.85 3.57 -1.55
C LYS A 39 17.37 4.21 -0.26
N VAL A 40 16.75 3.92 0.87
CA VAL A 40 17.05 4.57 2.15
C VAL A 40 17.54 3.56 3.17
N LEU A 41 16.83 2.44 3.32
CA LEU A 41 17.07 1.47 4.39
C LEU A 41 17.95 0.29 3.95
N ASN A 42 18.68 0.41 2.84
CA ASN A 42 19.60 -0.64 2.40
C ASN A 42 20.96 -0.05 1.98
N PRO A 43 22.04 -0.31 2.75
CA PRO A 43 22.05 -1.02 4.04
C PRO A 43 21.29 -0.23 5.12
N ASN A 44 20.70 -0.94 6.09
CA ASN A 44 19.98 -0.33 7.21
C ASN A 44 20.95 0.02 8.35
N ASP A 45 21.92 0.91 8.07
CA ASP A 45 22.97 1.27 9.01
C ASP A 45 22.86 2.75 9.41
N PHE A 46 22.38 2.97 10.64
CA PHE A 46 22.13 4.30 11.21
C PHE A 46 22.65 4.33 12.64
N ALA A 47 23.29 5.44 13.01
CA ALA A 47 23.90 5.59 14.34
C ALA A 47 22.86 5.61 15.48
N ASN A 48 21.65 6.12 15.22
CA ASN A 48 20.55 6.19 16.17
C ASN A 48 19.20 6.40 15.43
N LEU A 49 18.11 6.40 16.20
CA LEU A 49 16.75 6.57 15.67
C LEU A 49 16.48 7.97 15.12
N GLU A 50 17.15 9.00 15.64
CA GLU A 50 16.99 10.39 15.19
C GLU A 50 17.54 10.54 13.77
N SER A 51 18.75 10.05 13.51
CA SER A 51 19.35 10.05 12.17
C SER A 51 18.52 9.23 11.16
N LEU A 52 17.91 8.13 11.58
CA LEU A 52 16.97 7.37 10.75
C LEU A 52 15.73 8.20 10.41
N ALA A 53 15.14 8.88 11.42
CA ALA A 53 13.95 9.70 11.23
C ALA A 53 14.22 10.87 10.29
N GLU A 54 15.32 11.60 10.49
CA GLU A 54 15.77 12.68 9.60
C GLU A 54 15.94 12.18 8.17
N ARG A 55 16.63 11.05 7.98
CA ARG A 55 16.85 10.48 6.65
C ARG A 55 15.54 10.12 5.95
N LEU A 56 14.55 9.59 6.67
CA LEU A 56 13.24 9.26 6.11
C LEU A 56 12.47 10.52 5.68
N LEU A 57 12.53 11.59 6.48
CA LEU A 57 11.88 12.87 6.17
C LEU A 57 12.55 13.57 4.99
N ASP A 58 13.88 13.62 4.96
CA ASP A 58 14.64 14.16 3.83
C ASP A 58 14.33 13.42 2.53
N PHE A 59 14.26 12.08 2.60
CA PHE A 59 13.87 11.28 1.44
C PHE A 59 12.44 11.56 1.00
N GLN A 60 11.50 11.77 1.92
CA GLN A 60 10.13 12.16 1.58
C GLN A 60 10.13 13.46 0.75
N TYR A 61 10.78 14.52 1.23
CA TYR A 61 10.83 15.79 0.51
C TYR A 61 11.49 15.67 -0.87
N TYR A 62 12.61 14.95 -0.94
CA TYR A 62 13.28 14.68 -2.21
C TYR A 62 12.40 13.88 -3.19
N TRP A 63 11.72 12.85 -2.69
CA TRP A 63 10.87 12.01 -3.51
C TRP A 63 9.64 12.77 -3.99
N GLU A 64 8.98 13.55 -3.13
CA GLU A 64 7.84 14.40 -3.52
C GLU A 64 8.20 15.37 -4.66
N ALA A 65 9.41 15.95 -4.64
CA ALA A 65 9.86 16.88 -5.67
C ALA A 65 10.18 16.21 -7.03
N THR A 66 10.47 14.90 -7.04
CA THR A 66 10.95 14.18 -8.24
C THR A 66 10.04 13.05 -8.69
N ALA A 67 9.05 12.68 -7.88
CA ALA A 67 8.16 11.56 -8.14
C ALA A 67 7.34 11.80 -9.40
N ARG A 68 7.20 10.74 -10.19
CA ARG A 68 6.23 10.66 -11.28
C ARG A 68 5.07 9.79 -10.85
N PRO A 69 3.84 10.04 -11.35
CA PRO A 69 2.72 9.15 -11.10
C PRO A 69 3.07 7.71 -11.43
N PHE A 70 2.69 6.78 -10.54
CA PHE A 70 2.86 5.36 -10.80
C PHE A 70 1.96 4.95 -11.98
N GLU A 71 2.55 4.26 -12.94
CA GLU A 71 1.79 3.65 -14.02
C GLU A 71 1.07 2.40 -13.50
N TRP A 72 -0.24 2.49 -13.43
CA TRP A 72 -1.09 1.38 -13.04
C TRP A 72 -1.19 0.35 -14.15
N LYS A 73 -0.63 -0.85 -13.90
CA LYS A 73 -0.74 -1.99 -14.82
C LYS A 73 -1.94 -2.89 -14.52
N PHE A 74 -2.48 -2.84 -13.31
CA PHE A 74 -3.63 -3.63 -12.89
C PHE A 74 -4.93 -2.84 -13.11
N THR A 75 -5.75 -3.31 -14.04
CA THR A 75 -6.95 -2.64 -14.52
C THR A 75 -8.22 -3.14 -13.83
N ARG A 76 -9.35 -2.46 -14.08
CA ARG A 76 -10.68 -2.93 -13.64
C ARG A 76 -11.05 -4.28 -14.25
N GLN A 77 -10.57 -4.58 -15.45
CA GLN A 77 -10.80 -5.88 -16.11
C GLN A 77 -10.04 -6.97 -15.36
N ASP A 78 -8.78 -6.73 -14.99
CA ASP A 78 -7.98 -7.68 -14.20
C ASP A 78 -8.61 -7.97 -12.84
N LEU A 79 -9.14 -6.93 -12.17
CA LEU A 79 -9.89 -7.10 -10.91
C LEU A 79 -11.10 -8.01 -11.11
N THR A 80 -11.89 -7.77 -12.16
CA THR A 80 -13.09 -8.56 -12.45
C THR A 80 -12.72 -10.03 -12.70
N GLN A 81 -11.66 -10.28 -13.47
CA GLN A 81 -11.14 -11.63 -13.71
C GLN A 81 -10.67 -12.31 -12.41
N LEU A 82 -9.96 -11.57 -11.56
CA LEU A 82 -9.51 -12.07 -10.26
C LEU A 82 -10.69 -12.44 -9.36
N MET A 83 -11.71 -11.58 -9.26
CA MET A 83 -12.91 -11.84 -8.47
C MET A 83 -13.66 -13.08 -8.96
N ASN A 84 -13.77 -13.26 -10.28
CA ASN A 84 -14.36 -14.46 -10.87
C ASN A 84 -13.57 -15.73 -10.52
N LYS A 85 -12.23 -15.65 -10.46
CA LYS A 85 -11.38 -16.77 -10.06
C LYS A 85 -11.57 -17.12 -8.57
N LEU A 86 -11.67 -16.12 -7.70
CA LEU A 86 -11.83 -16.29 -6.26
C LEU A 86 -13.25 -16.72 -5.85
N GLY A 87 -14.27 -16.33 -6.61
CA GLY A 87 -15.66 -16.74 -6.42
C GLY A 87 -15.96 -18.18 -6.85
N ARG A 88 -15.04 -18.85 -7.54
CA ARG A 88 -15.15 -20.30 -7.81
C ARG A 88 -14.75 -21.04 -6.54
N PRO A 89 -15.62 -21.93 -5.98
CA PRO A 89 -15.21 -22.79 -4.89
C PRO A 89 -13.96 -23.55 -5.32
N THR A 90 -12.87 -23.42 -4.57
CA THR A 90 -11.72 -24.31 -4.74
C THR A 90 -12.24 -25.71 -4.51
N ARG A 91 -12.36 -26.52 -5.58
CA ARG A 91 -12.68 -27.93 -5.46
C ARG A 91 -11.52 -28.53 -4.67
N ARG A 92 -11.70 -28.74 -3.36
CA ARG A 92 -10.76 -29.53 -2.56
C ARG A 92 -10.75 -30.91 -3.22
N ALA A 93 -9.64 -31.23 -3.89
CA ALA A 93 -9.37 -32.58 -4.34
C ALA A 93 -9.29 -33.45 -3.08
N ALA A 94 -10.06 -34.53 -3.09
CA ALA A 94 -10.07 -35.57 -2.07
C ALA A 94 -8.77 -36.38 -2.09
#